data_AF-A0A939REL6-F1
#
_entry.id   AF-A0A939REL6-F1
#
_cell.length_a   1.000
_cell.length_b   1.000
_cell.length_c   1.000
_cell.angle_alpha   90.00
_cell.angle_beta   90.00
_cell.angle_gamma   90.00
#
_symmetry.space_group_name_H-M   'P 1'
#
loop_
_entity.id
_entity.type
_entity.pdbx_description
1 polymer ?
#
loop_
_entity_poly.entity_id
_entity_poly.type
_entity_poly.pdbx_seq_one_letter_code
_entity_poly.pdbx_strand_id
1 'polypeptide(L)'
;MNRLKKAVATATAVAAAALIPLTATPAGAATGPATHLGMTWSVISYGPEGTVQVGGPGGSPSDAYHGDTAPSVSLPVLCLNVDGSPAPDGLSIGFYNGWAQGTVALSQPVKGSRLNSRAAADSICQASFGSGWREAEFHDGHYGPDLSQSGGWTFWAYGNIPNNTRFWTAIIGQPANPWD
;
A
#
# COMPACT_ATOMS: atom_id res chain seq x y z
N MET A 1 70.58 -23.81 -8.84
CA MET A 1 71.05 -24.66 -9.95
C MET A 1 69.85 -25.01 -10.85
N ASN A 2 69.87 -24.48 -12.08
CA ASN A 2 69.25 -24.92 -13.35
C ASN A 2 68.47 -26.27 -13.35
N ARG A 3 67.35 -26.52 -14.06
CA ARG A 3 66.91 -26.27 -15.46
C ARG A 3 65.37 -26.42 -15.55
N LEU A 4 64.59 -25.56 -16.21
CA LEU A 4 64.30 -25.38 -17.65
C LEU A 4 63.17 -26.28 -18.25
N LYS A 5 62.05 -25.62 -18.58
CA LYS A 5 61.11 -25.76 -19.73
C LYS A 5 60.23 -27.01 -19.89
N LYS A 6 58.91 -26.77 -19.99
CA LYS A 6 58.14 -26.98 -21.24
C LYS A 6 56.99 -25.96 -21.32
N ALA A 7 56.97 -25.23 -22.44
CA ALA A 7 55.89 -24.36 -22.85
C ALA A 7 54.83 -25.18 -23.59
N VAL A 8 53.56 -24.83 -23.40
CA VAL A 8 52.49 -25.12 -24.36
C VAL A 8 51.76 -23.81 -24.59
N ALA A 9 51.90 -23.29 -25.81
CA ALA A 9 51.10 -22.20 -26.32
C ALA A 9 49.78 -22.75 -26.84
N THR A 10 48.68 -22.07 -26.58
CA THR A 10 47.45 -22.21 -27.37
C THR A 10 46.79 -20.84 -27.55
N ALA A 11 46.25 -20.70 -28.75
CA ALA A 11 45.98 -19.45 -29.44
C ALA A 11 44.65 -18.79 -29.04
N THR A 12 44.69 -17.46 -29.05
CA THR A 12 43.67 -16.46 -29.47
C THR A 12 42.18 -16.83 -29.50
N ALA A 13 41.38 -15.98 -28.86
CA ALA A 13 40.24 -15.31 -29.52
C ALA A 13 39.95 -13.97 -28.80
N VAL A 14 40.31 -12.84 -29.42
CA VAL A 14 39.84 -11.53 -28.98
C VAL A 14 38.50 -11.30 -29.66
N ALA A 15 37.41 -11.56 -28.95
CA ALA A 15 36.08 -11.16 -29.38
C ALA A 15 35.93 -9.65 -29.14
N ALA A 16 35.99 -8.86 -30.21
CA ALA A 16 35.62 -7.45 -30.18
C ALA A 16 34.11 -7.35 -29.98
N ALA A 17 33.68 -7.15 -28.73
CA ALA A 17 32.29 -6.82 -28.42
C ALA A 17 32.00 -5.40 -28.90
N ALA A 18 31.21 -5.27 -29.97
CA ALA A 18 30.67 -4.00 -30.41
C ALA A 18 29.72 -3.46 -29.32
N LEU A 19 30.12 -2.36 -28.67
CA LEU A 19 29.28 -1.60 -27.76
C LEU A 19 28.16 -0.92 -28.57
N ILE A 20 26.96 -1.50 -28.53
CA ILE A 20 25.75 -0.83 -29.02
C ILE A 20 25.33 0.17 -27.93
N PRO A 21 25.32 1.49 -28.18
CA PRO A 21 24.76 2.43 -27.23
C PRO A 21 23.26 2.18 -27.12
N LEU A 22 22.81 1.63 -25.99
CA LEU A 22 21.39 1.60 -25.63
C LEU A 22 20.98 3.05 -25.35
N THR A 23 20.42 3.72 -26.35
CA THR A 23 19.65 4.94 -26.10
C THR A 23 18.34 4.51 -25.46
N ALA A 24 18.30 4.53 -24.13
CA ALA A 24 17.04 4.38 -23.42
C ALA A 24 16.16 5.58 -23.79
N THR A 25 15.15 5.33 -24.62
CA THR A 25 14.05 6.27 -24.80
C THR A 25 13.38 6.41 -23.43
N PRO A 26 13.26 7.63 -22.86
CA PRO A 26 12.43 7.80 -21.68
C PRO A 26 11.02 7.35 -22.05
N ALA A 27 10.52 6.32 -21.37
CA ALA A 27 9.11 5.97 -21.42
C ALA A 27 8.34 7.23 -21.01
N GLY A 28 7.65 7.83 -21.97
CA GLY A 28 6.85 9.02 -21.74
C GLY A 28 5.85 8.72 -20.65
N ALA A 29 6.00 9.37 -19.49
CA ALA A 29 4.94 9.47 -18.51
C ALA A 29 3.71 10.03 -19.25
N ALA A 30 2.62 9.27 -19.28
CA ALA A 30 1.38 9.74 -19.86
C ALA A 30 0.97 11.04 -19.15
N THR A 31 0.92 12.14 -19.90
CA THR A 31 0.61 13.50 -19.43
C THR A 31 -0.89 13.82 -19.47
N GLY A 32 -1.75 12.78 -19.41
CA GLY A 32 -3.17 12.95 -19.14
C GLY A 32 -3.40 13.10 -17.63
N PRO A 33 -4.40 13.87 -17.17
CA PRO A 33 -4.82 13.77 -15.77
C PRO A 33 -5.20 12.31 -15.51
N ALA A 34 -4.74 11.73 -14.39
CA ALA A 34 -5.28 10.45 -13.96
C ALA A 34 -6.80 10.60 -13.86
N THR A 35 -7.53 9.78 -14.62
CA THR A 35 -8.98 9.90 -14.78
C THR A 35 -9.74 9.07 -13.77
N HIS A 36 -9.06 8.09 -13.17
CA HIS A 36 -9.66 7.19 -12.21
C HIS A 36 -9.72 7.83 -10.83
N LEU A 37 -10.90 7.84 -10.22
CA LEU A 37 -11.06 8.28 -8.84
C LEU A 37 -10.48 7.23 -7.91
N GLY A 38 -9.77 7.64 -6.87
CA GLY A 38 -9.33 6.74 -5.81
C GLY A 38 -10.35 6.73 -4.67
N MET A 39 -10.50 5.58 -4.03
CA MET A 39 -11.25 5.41 -2.80
C MET A 39 -10.47 6.03 -1.65
N THR A 40 -11.21 6.64 -0.75
CA THR A 40 -10.66 7.18 0.50
C THR A 40 -11.57 6.80 1.65
N TRP A 41 -10.99 6.81 2.84
CA TRP A 41 -11.68 6.57 4.09
C TRP A 41 -11.43 7.69 5.09
N SER A 42 -12.11 7.60 6.22
CA SER A 42 -11.89 8.47 7.37
C SER A 42 -12.04 7.69 8.68
N VAL A 43 -11.76 8.35 9.81
CA VAL A 43 -12.10 7.82 11.12
C VAL A 43 -13.61 7.88 11.33
N ILE A 44 -14.20 6.75 11.71
CA ILE A 44 -15.63 6.61 12.02
C ILE A 44 -15.86 6.70 13.52
N SER A 45 -15.00 6.08 14.31
CA SER A 45 -15.14 5.97 15.75
C SER A 45 -13.79 5.75 16.43
N TYR A 46 -13.76 6.02 17.73
CA TYR A 46 -12.66 5.67 18.62
C TYR A 46 -13.13 4.61 19.61
N GLY A 47 -12.22 3.72 19.97
CA GLY A 47 -12.50 2.58 20.84
C GLY A 47 -11.62 2.57 22.08
N PRO A 48 -11.74 1.51 22.90
CA PRO A 48 -10.87 1.30 24.04
C PRO A 48 -9.40 1.18 23.63
N GLU A 49 -8.50 1.42 24.59
CA GLU A 49 -7.06 1.15 24.46
C GLU A 49 -6.37 1.79 23.25
N GLY A 50 -6.86 2.96 22.82
CA GLY A 50 -6.27 3.67 21.67
C GLY A 50 -6.54 3.00 20.34
N THR A 51 -7.68 2.32 20.21
CA THR A 51 -8.16 1.80 18.94
C THR A 51 -8.99 2.82 18.17
N VAL A 52 -8.96 2.69 16.86
CA VAL A 52 -9.70 3.52 15.92
C VAL A 52 -10.42 2.63 14.92
N GLN A 53 -11.67 2.99 14.60
CA GLN A 53 -12.40 2.41 13.49
C GLN A 53 -12.24 3.32 12.29
N VAL A 54 -11.67 2.79 11.22
CA VAL A 54 -11.50 3.49 9.94
C VAL A 54 -12.37 2.84 8.89
N GLY A 55 -12.88 3.65 7.95
CA GLY A 55 -13.75 3.16 6.90
C GLY A 55 -14.57 4.27 6.26
N GLY A 56 -15.63 3.86 5.57
CA GLY A 56 -16.69 4.75 5.09
C GLY A 56 -18.07 4.14 5.28
N PRO A 57 -18.84 4.56 6.29
CA PRO A 57 -20.19 4.05 6.52
C PRO A 57 -21.21 4.91 5.77
N GLY A 58 -22.04 4.29 4.92
CA GLY A 58 -23.34 4.83 4.49
C GLY A 58 -23.35 6.25 3.89
N GLY A 59 -22.78 6.43 2.69
CA GLY A 59 -23.12 7.59 1.83
C GLY A 59 -22.29 8.86 2.01
N SER A 60 -21.10 8.79 2.60
CA SER A 60 -20.10 9.87 2.56
C SER A 60 -18.72 9.26 2.36
N PRO A 61 -17.83 9.95 1.62
CA PRO A 61 -17.24 9.41 0.42
C PRO A 61 -16.26 8.28 0.79
N SER A 62 -16.59 7.11 0.22
CA SER A 62 -15.84 5.84 0.22
C SER A 62 -16.49 4.94 -0.84
N ASP A 63 -16.47 5.38 -2.10
CA ASP A 63 -17.00 4.56 -3.19
C ASP A 63 -16.01 3.43 -3.50
N ALA A 64 -16.31 2.24 -2.97
CA ALA A 64 -15.52 1.04 -3.16
C ALA A 64 -15.61 0.47 -4.58
N TYR A 65 -16.53 0.96 -5.42
CA TYR A 65 -16.76 0.45 -6.77
C TYR A 65 -16.09 1.30 -7.84
N HIS A 66 -16.01 2.62 -7.65
CA HIS A 66 -15.45 3.54 -8.63
C HIS A 66 -14.45 4.56 -8.07
N GLY A 67 -14.25 4.57 -6.75
CA GLY A 67 -13.53 5.64 -6.07
C GLY A 67 -14.33 6.94 -6.02
N ASP A 68 -13.88 7.88 -5.19
CA ASP A 68 -14.65 9.09 -4.84
C ASP A 68 -13.80 10.36 -4.88
N THR A 69 -12.50 10.23 -5.09
CA THR A 69 -11.53 11.32 -4.91
C THR A 69 -10.63 11.43 -6.12
N ALA A 70 -10.56 12.63 -6.69
CA ALA A 70 -9.72 12.89 -7.85
C ALA A 70 -8.23 12.63 -7.52
N PRO A 71 -7.46 12.00 -8.42
CA PRO A 71 -6.06 11.65 -8.18
C PRO A 71 -5.14 12.90 -8.13
N SER A 72 -5.65 14.08 -8.49
CA SER A 72 -4.94 15.35 -8.30
C SER A 72 -4.91 15.83 -6.85
N VAL A 73 -5.78 15.30 -5.98
CA VAL A 73 -5.87 15.66 -4.56
C VAL A 73 -4.69 15.07 -3.79
N SER A 74 -4.15 15.84 -2.83
CA SER A 74 -3.14 15.35 -1.89
C SER A 74 -3.79 14.93 -0.57
N LEU A 75 -3.74 13.64 -0.24
CA LEU A 75 -4.21 13.07 1.04
C LEU A 75 -3.14 12.13 1.61
N PRO A 76 -3.08 11.94 2.95
CA PRO A 76 -2.25 10.89 3.54
C PRO A 76 -2.69 9.50 3.06
N VAL A 77 -1.77 8.55 3.03
CA VAL A 77 -2.07 7.12 2.86
C VAL A 77 -2.36 6.53 4.23
N LEU A 78 -3.43 5.74 4.35
CA LEU A 78 -3.66 4.90 5.52
C LEU A 78 -2.68 3.73 5.46
N CYS A 79 -1.69 3.75 6.33
CA CYS A 79 -0.69 2.70 6.43
C CYS A 79 -1.05 1.76 7.56
N LEU A 80 -0.94 0.46 7.32
CA LEU A 80 -1.20 -0.62 8.26
C LEU A 80 0.06 -1.48 8.43
N ASN A 81 0.39 -1.81 9.68
CA ASN A 81 1.32 -2.87 10.04
C ASN A 81 0.54 -3.97 10.77
N VAL A 82 0.45 -5.14 10.15
CA VAL A 82 -0.21 -6.32 10.72
C VAL A 82 0.84 -7.11 11.49
N ASP A 83 0.81 -7.02 12.81
CA ASP A 83 1.76 -7.66 13.73
C ASP A 83 1.15 -8.79 14.56
N GLY A 84 -0.14 -9.09 14.34
CA GLY A 84 -0.87 -10.13 15.06
C GLY A 84 -1.39 -9.67 16.43
N SER A 85 -1.34 -8.37 16.74
CA SER A 85 -1.83 -7.87 18.02
C SER A 85 -3.31 -8.24 18.24
N PRO A 86 -3.68 -8.69 19.46
CA PRO A 86 -5.05 -9.03 19.77
C PRO A 86 -5.94 -7.79 19.80
N ALA A 87 -7.23 -7.97 19.50
CA ALA A 87 -8.23 -6.93 19.71
C ALA A 87 -8.43 -6.71 21.21
N PRO A 88 -8.50 -5.46 21.69
CA PRO A 88 -8.91 -5.17 23.06
C PRO A 88 -10.31 -5.68 23.37
N ASP A 89 -10.56 -5.94 24.66
CA ASP A 89 -11.90 -6.23 25.14
C ASP A 89 -12.86 -5.05 24.89
N GLY A 90 -14.13 -5.37 24.66
CA GLY A 90 -15.18 -4.36 24.47
C GLY A 90 -15.36 -3.87 23.02
N LEU A 91 -14.58 -4.36 22.06
CA LEU A 91 -14.86 -4.17 20.64
C LEU A 91 -15.88 -5.19 20.13
N SER A 92 -16.95 -4.70 19.49
CA SER A 92 -17.88 -5.55 18.73
C SER A 92 -17.39 -5.71 17.30
N ILE A 93 -16.76 -6.83 16.99
CA ILE A 93 -16.15 -7.13 15.69
C ILE A 93 -17.08 -8.03 14.85
N GLY A 94 -17.21 -7.74 13.55
CA GLY A 94 -18.03 -8.51 12.62
C GLY A 94 -17.64 -8.28 11.16
N PHE A 95 -18.44 -8.81 10.24
CA PHE A 95 -18.18 -8.73 8.80
C PHE A 95 -17.95 -7.31 8.27
N TYR A 96 -18.62 -6.30 8.85
CA TYR A 96 -18.53 -4.92 8.39
C TYR A 96 -17.48 -4.07 9.12
N ASN A 97 -16.91 -4.59 10.20
CA ASN A 97 -16.09 -3.85 11.14
C ASN A 97 -15.10 -4.79 11.83
N GLY A 98 -14.35 -5.52 11.00
CA GLY A 98 -13.36 -6.51 11.43
C GLY A 98 -12.23 -5.91 12.28
N TRP A 99 -11.39 -6.75 12.85
CA TRP A 99 -10.13 -6.35 13.50
C TRP A 99 -8.93 -6.57 12.58
N ALA A 100 -8.10 -5.54 12.40
CA ALA A 100 -6.97 -5.58 11.47
C ALA A 100 -5.72 -6.29 12.01
N GLN A 101 -5.74 -6.76 13.26
CA GLN A 101 -4.61 -7.47 13.87
C GLN A 101 -3.31 -6.66 13.86
N GLY A 102 -3.42 -5.34 14.10
CA GLY A 102 -2.27 -4.45 13.99
C GLY A 102 -2.57 -2.98 14.26
N THR A 103 -1.65 -2.15 13.75
CA THR A 103 -1.64 -0.71 13.99
C THR A 103 -1.74 0.07 12.69
N VAL A 104 -2.57 1.12 12.68
CA VAL A 104 -2.64 2.10 11.60
C VAL A 104 -1.97 3.42 11.93
N ALA A 105 -1.43 4.07 10.91
CA ALA A 105 -0.87 5.41 10.95
C ALA A 105 -1.06 6.11 9.60
N LEU A 106 -0.98 7.44 9.59
CA LEU A 106 -1.10 8.24 8.36
C LEU A 106 0.27 8.69 7.87
N SER A 107 0.59 8.44 6.60
CA SER A 107 1.78 9.00 5.96
C SER A 107 1.71 10.54 5.86
N GLN A 108 2.78 11.17 5.35
CA GLN A 108 2.65 12.52 4.82
C GLN A 108 1.67 12.54 3.61
N PRO A 109 0.95 13.65 3.36
CA PRO A 109 0.06 13.74 2.22
C PRO A 109 0.77 13.53 0.88
N VAL A 110 0.17 12.71 0.01
CA VAL A 110 0.64 12.43 -1.34
C VAL A 110 -0.50 12.63 -2.34
N LYS A 111 -0.16 13.09 -3.53
CA LYS A 111 -1.13 13.13 -4.64
C LYS A 111 -1.54 11.71 -5.00
N GLY A 112 -2.84 11.47 -5.20
CA GLY A 112 -3.35 10.19 -5.66
C GLY A 112 -2.67 9.71 -6.96
N SER A 113 -2.29 10.61 -7.86
CA SER A 113 -1.57 10.30 -9.09
C SER A 113 -0.16 9.73 -8.89
N ARG A 114 0.40 9.79 -7.67
CA ARG A 114 1.63 9.08 -7.31
C ARG A 114 1.37 7.64 -6.88
N LEU A 115 0.15 7.30 -6.49
CA LEU A 115 -0.30 5.95 -6.17
C LEU A 115 -0.66 5.25 -7.48
N ASN A 116 0.35 4.90 -8.26
CA ASN A 116 0.18 4.30 -9.60
C ASN A 116 0.24 2.76 -9.60
N SER A 117 0.31 2.16 -8.41
CA SER A 117 0.25 0.72 -8.17
C SER A 117 0.17 0.47 -6.66
N ARG A 118 -0.28 -0.72 -6.26
CA ARG A 118 -0.19 -1.17 -4.86
C ARG A 118 1.23 -1.08 -4.31
N ALA A 119 2.23 -1.49 -5.09
CA ALA A 119 3.63 -1.43 -4.68
C ALA A 119 4.12 0.02 -4.43
N ALA A 120 3.64 0.99 -5.22
CA ALA A 120 3.97 2.41 -5.01
C ALA A 120 3.35 2.95 -3.72
N ALA A 121 2.10 2.57 -3.43
CA ALA A 121 1.42 2.95 -2.19
C ALA A 121 2.07 2.31 -0.95
N ASP A 122 2.36 1.00 -1.01
CA ASP A 122 3.08 0.30 0.05
C ASP A 122 4.46 0.91 0.30
N SER A 123 5.17 1.34 -0.75
CA SER A 123 6.47 2.02 -0.63
C SER A 123 6.39 3.33 0.14
N ILE A 124 5.27 4.06 0.06
CA ILE A 124 5.05 5.28 0.86
C ILE A 124 4.93 4.93 2.34
N CYS A 125 4.21 3.85 2.67
CA CYS A 125 4.08 3.36 4.03
C CYS A 125 5.41 2.86 4.59
N GLN A 126 6.17 2.10 3.81
CA GLN A 126 7.51 1.63 4.20
C GLN A 126 8.49 2.77 4.39
N ALA A 127 8.45 3.79 3.53
CA ALA A 127 9.30 4.97 3.67
C ALA A 127 8.93 5.81 4.90
N SER A 128 7.66 5.78 5.33
CA SER A 128 7.18 6.55 6.48
C SER A 128 7.46 5.85 7.81
N PHE A 129 7.33 4.51 7.85
CA PHE A 129 7.26 3.75 9.10
C PHE A 129 8.17 2.52 9.17
N GLY A 130 8.84 2.18 8.07
CA GLY A 130 9.77 1.04 7.98
C GLY A 130 9.16 -0.23 7.41
N SER A 131 9.97 -1.29 7.39
CA SER A 131 9.56 -2.61 6.89
C SER A 131 8.32 -3.15 7.62
N GLY A 132 7.43 -3.84 6.90
CA GLY A 132 6.19 -4.43 7.43
C GLY A 132 4.94 -3.54 7.25
N TRP A 133 5.13 -2.24 7.04
CA TRP A 133 4.03 -1.34 6.74
C TRP A 133 3.63 -1.39 5.26
N ARG A 134 2.33 -1.34 5.01
CA ARG A 134 1.73 -1.29 3.66
C ARG A 134 0.51 -0.38 3.65
N GLU A 135 0.02 -0.01 2.46
CA GLU A 135 -1.29 0.64 2.39
C GLU A 135 -2.35 -0.33 2.94
N ALA A 136 -3.26 0.21 3.74
CA ALA A 136 -4.43 -0.50 4.23
C ALA A 136 -5.39 -0.83 3.08
N GLU A 137 -6.08 -1.94 3.20
CA GLU A 137 -6.95 -2.50 2.20
C GLU A 137 -8.35 -2.72 2.78
N PHE A 138 -9.36 -2.57 1.92
CA PHE A 138 -10.78 -2.61 2.26
C PHE A 138 -11.18 -3.82 3.11
N HIS A 139 -10.54 -4.97 2.91
CA HIS A 139 -10.82 -6.25 3.55
C HIS A 139 -9.84 -6.62 4.68
N ASP A 140 -9.03 -5.68 5.17
CA ASP A 140 -8.08 -5.94 6.26
C ASP A 140 -8.75 -6.27 7.61
N GLY A 141 -10.05 -6.02 7.76
CA GLY A 141 -10.78 -6.38 8.96
C GLY A 141 -11.10 -7.88 9.03
N HIS A 142 -10.60 -8.56 10.06
CA HIS A 142 -10.88 -9.97 10.33
C HIS A 142 -11.97 -10.18 11.39
N TYR A 143 -12.74 -11.26 11.29
CA TYR A 143 -13.81 -11.60 12.23
C TYR A 143 -14.06 -13.12 12.31
N GLY A 144 -14.98 -13.52 13.20
CA GLY A 144 -15.37 -14.92 13.41
C GLY A 144 -14.40 -15.68 14.33
N PRO A 145 -14.60 -17.01 14.49
CA PRO A 145 -13.70 -17.84 15.30
C PRO A 145 -12.26 -17.70 14.81
N ASP A 146 -11.36 -17.43 15.76
CA ASP A 146 -9.92 -17.25 15.53
C ASP A 146 -9.56 -16.23 14.45
N LEU A 147 -10.45 -15.24 14.18
CA LEU A 147 -10.27 -14.21 13.14
C LEU A 147 -10.04 -14.80 11.73
N SER A 148 -10.61 -15.97 11.47
CA SER A 148 -10.38 -16.75 10.24
C SER A 148 -11.09 -16.22 8.98
N GLN A 149 -11.99 -15.25 9.12
CA GLN A 149 -12.73 -14.64 8.00
C GLN A 149 -12.34 -13.17 7.84
N SER A 150 -12.35 -12.67 6.61
CA SER A 150 -12.17 -11.24 6.30
C SER A 150 -13.47 -10.61 5.83
N GLY A 151 -13.69 -9.38 6.28
CA GLY A 151 -14.88 -8.57 6.06
C GLY A 151 -14.58 -7.38 5.16
N GLY A 152 -15.36 -6.31 5.25
CA GLY A 152 -15.03 -5.07 4.56
C GLY A 152 -15.80 -3.87 5.08
N TRP A 153 -15.76 -2.76 4.33
CA TRP A 153 -16.39 -1.46 4.63
C TRP A 153 -15.72 -0.63 5.71
N THR A 154 -15.32 -1.27 6.81
CA THR A 154 -14.57 -0.64 7.89
C THR A 154 -13.72 -1.69 8.60
N PHE A 155 -12.71 -1.26 9.35
CA PHE A 155 -12.04 -2.11 10.32
C PHE A 155 -11.57 -1.32 11.54
N TRP A 156 -11.41 -2.02 12.65
CA TRP A 156 -10.74 -1.58 13.86
C TRP A 156 -9.25 -1.91 13.80
N ALA A 157 -8.42 -1.01 14.30
CA ALA A 157 -6.98 -1.22 14.51
C ALA A 157 -6.51 -0.38 15.70
N TYR A 158 -5.32 -0.66 16.23
CA TYR A 158 -4.65 0.33 17.09
C TYR A 158 -4.28 1.55 16.26
N GLY A 159 -4.37 2.76 16.83
CA GLY A 159 -3.94 3.95 16.12
C GLY A 159 -4.48 5.24 16.70
N ASN A 160 -3.73 6.32 16.50
CA ASN A 160 -4.14 7.66 16.89
C ASN A 160 -4.25 8.54 15.65
N ILE A 161 -5.41 8.48 14.99
CA ILE A 161 -5.70 9.25 13.79
C ILE A 161 -6.70 10.37 14.14
N PRO A 162 -6.42 11.64 13.80
CA PRO A 162 -7.37 12.73 14.03
C PRO A 162 -8.68 12.51 13.28
N ASN A 163 -9.79 12.91 13.89
CA ASN A 163 -11.09 12.91 13.24
C ASN A 163 -11.09 13.86 12.03
N ASN A 164 -12.09 13.75 11.17
CA ASN A 164 -12.24 14.59 9.98
C ASN A 164 -11.04 14.58 9.02
N THR A 165 -10.16 13.59 9.13
CA THR A 165 -9.05 13.37 8.19
C THR A 165 -9.48 12.33 7.16
N ARG A 166 -9.40 12.69 5.88
CA ARG A 166 -9.53 11.72 4.76
C ARG A 166 -8.16 11.19 4.38
N PHE A 167 -8.12 9.91 4.02
CA PHE A 167 -6.90 9.22 3.62
C PHE A 167 -7.17 8.24 2.49
N TRP A 168 -6.16 8.02 1.65
CA TRP A 168 -6.17 6.95 0.65
C TRP A 168 -6.20 5.58 1.33
N THR A 169 -6.97 4.67 0.74
CA THR A 169 -7.02 3.26 1.12
C THR A 169 -7.22 2.44 -0.15
N ALA A 170 -6.72 1.22 -0.16
CA ALA A 170 -6.82 0.33 -1.31
C ALA A 170 -8.10 -0.52 -1.26
N ILE A 171 -8.53 -1.01 -2.41
CA ILE A 171 -9.42 -2.16 -2.53
C ILE A 171 -8.95 -3.10 -3.63
N ILE A 172 -8.96 -4.40 -3.35
CA ILE A 172 -8.65 -5.42 -4.35
C ILE A 172 -9.93 -5.89 -5.05
N GLY A 173 -9.88 -6.01 -6.37
CA GLY A 173 -10.98 -6.58 -7.16
C GLY A 173 -12.10 -5.60 -7.53
N GLN A 174 -11.95 -4.32 -7.20
CA GLN A 174 -12.79 -3.22 -7.67
C GLN A 174 -11.93 -2.13 -8.31
N PRO A 175 -12.41 -1.46 -9.37
CA PRO A 175 -11.73 -0.33 -9.98
C PRO A 175 -12.02 0.92 -9.14
N ALA A 176 -11.34 1.07 -8.01
CA ALA A 176 -11.54 2.19 -7.09
C ALA A 176 -10.23 2.66 -6.47
N ASN A 177 -9.09 2.32 -7.07
CA ASN A 177 -7.80 2.83 -6.67
C ASN A 177 -7.35 3.91 -7.67
N PRO A 178 -6.47 4.86 -7.28
CA PRO A 178 -5.95 5.86 -8.21
C PRO A 178 -5.19 5.29 -9.42
N TRP A 179 -4.80 4.01 -9.37
CA TRP A 179 -4.03 3.30 -10.40
C TRP A 179 -4.86 2.46 -11.36
N ASP A 180 -6.18 2.40 -11.17
CA ASP A 180 -7.08 1.61 -12.01
C ASP A 180 -7.43 2.31 -13.34
#